data_AF-A0A6V7HVQ0-F1
#
_entry.id   AF-A0A6V7HVQ0-F1
#
_cell.length_a   1.000
_cell.length_b   1.000
_cell.length_c   1.000
_cell.angle_alpha   90.00
_cell.angle_beta   90.00
_cell.angle_gamma   90.00
#
_symmetry.space_group_name_H-M   'P 1'
#
loop_
_entity.id
_entity.type
_entity.pdbx_description
1 polymer ?
#
loop_
_entity_poly.entity_id
_entity_poly.type
_entity_poly.pdbx_seq_one_letter_code
_entity_poly.pdbx_strand_id
1 'polypeptide(L)'
;ILDYNLHIWPGYLTSIRHLERDIMMCAEINHKVMRLITLYDILKDVEENVTADLETAYKGEVIGMTCLTDYNNNTYRIDDVDFSASPADTFHLRKEDREISYIEYYRVRYNIQIKDPKQPMLVTRSNAKERRAGDTELVYLVPELCRAT
;
A
#
# COMPACT_ATOMS: atom_id res chain seq x y z
N ILE A 1 -10.57 -20.57 0.10
CA ILE A 1 -10.70 -19.09 0.35
C ILE A 1 -9.51 -18.34 -0.25
N LEU A 2 -8.29 -18.89 -0.19
CA LEU A 2 -7.19 -18.47 -1.07
C LEU A 2 -7.59 -18.50 -2.55
N ASP A 3 -8.46 -19.44 -2.92
CA ASP A 3 -9.05 -19.57 -4.26
C ASP A 3 -9.89 -18.36 -4.71
N TYR A 4 -10.22 -17.45 -3.77
CA TYR A 4 -10.94 -16.20 -4.04
C TYR A 4 -10.04 -14.95 -3.85
N ASN A 5 -8.73 -15.12 -3.73
CA ASN A 5 -7.78 -14.04 -3.44
C ASN A 5 -8.15 -13.23 -2.19
N LEU A 6 -8.57 -13.92 -1.11
CA LEU A 6 -8.89 -13.31 0.19
C LEU A 6 -8.08 -13.95 1.32
N HIS A 7 -7.60 -13.11 2.24
CA HIS A 7 -7.00 -13.50 3.52
C HIS A 7 -7.89 -13.10 4.68
N ILE A 8 -8.06 -14.02 5.64
CA ILE A 8 -8.79 -13.77 6.89
C ILE A 8 -7.78 -13.71 8.02
N TRP A 9 -7.73 -12.56 8.70
CA TRP A 9 -6.90 -12.37 9.87
C TRP A 9 -7.77 -12.51 11.12
N PRO A 10 -7.57 -13.55 11.95
CA PRO A 10 -8.28 -13.68 13.21
C PRO A 10 -7.79 -12.61 14.19
N GLY A 11 -8.71 -12.06 14.98
CA GLY A 11 -8.39 -11.05 15.98
C GLY A 11 -9.46 -10.93 17.05
N TYR A 12 -9.24 -9.99 17.96
CA TYR A 12 -10.21 -9.66 19.00
C TYR A 12 -10.50 -8.17 18.96
N LEU A 13 -11.78 -7.81 18.99
CA LEU A 13 -12.17 -6.46 19.31
C LEU A 13 -12.26 -6.35 20.84
N THR A 14 -11.31 -5.61 21.43
CA THR A 14 -11.27 -5.40 22.87
C THR A 14 -11.74 -3.99 23.22
N SER A 15 -12.62 -3.85 24.20
CA SER A 15 -12.98 -2.56 24.77
C SER A 15 -13.01 -2.61 26.29
N ILE A 16 -12.53 -1.55 26.94
CA ILE A 16 -12.58 -1.37 28.39
C ILE A 16 -13.63 -0.30 28.68
N ARG A 17 -14.58 -0.61 29.55
CA ARG A 17 -15.69 0.29 29.90
C ARG A 17 -15.86 0.34 31.41
N HIS A 18 -16.16 1.53 31.93
CA HIS A 18 -16.58 1.70 33.31
C HIS A 18 -18.09 1.45 33.38
N LEU A 19 -18.51 0.44 34.14
CA LEU A 19 -19.92 0.24 34.51
C LEU A 19 -20.13 0.75 35.93
N GLU A 20 -21.37 0.77 36.41
CA GLU A 20 -21.80 1.47 37.63
C GLU A 20 -20.92 1.24 38.89
N ARG A 21 -20.22 0.12 38.99
CA ARG A 21 -19.38 -0.21 40.14
C ARG A 21 -17.96 -0.68 39.81
N ASP A 22 -17.70 -1.08 38.58
CA ASP A 22 -16.47 -1.77 38.19
C ASP A 22 -16.03 -1.43 36.76
N ILE A 23 -14.73 -1.60 36.49
CA ILE A 23 -14.17 -1.55 35.13
C ILE A 23 -14.28 -2.95 34.52
N MET A 24 -14.96 -3.06 33.39
CA MET A 24 -15.10 -4.31 32.65
C MET A 24 -14.34 -4.27 31.33
N MET A 25 -13.84 -5.43 30.90
CA MET A 25 -13.25 -5.64 29.59
C MET A 25 -14.16 -6.55 28.78
N CYS A 26 -14.57 -6.10 27.58
CA CYS A 26 -15.23 -6.93 26.59
C CYS A 26 -14.19 -7.39 25.56
N ALA A 27 -14.12 -8.68 25.29
CA ALA A 27 -13.33 -9.25 24.20
C ALA A 27 -14.25 -10.04 23.27
N GLU A 28 -14.39 -9.55 22.05
CA GLU A 28 -15.22 -10.18 21.02
C GLU A 28 -14.31 -10.77 19.93
N ILE A 29 -14.62 -11.97 19.45
CA ILE A 29 -13.91 -12.57 18.33
C ILE A 29 -14.25 -11.78 17.08
N ASN A 30 -13.24 -11.28 16.37
CA ASN A 30 -13.40 -10.50 15.16
C ASN A 30 -12.46 -11.02 14.05
N HIS A 31 -12.80 -10.75 12.80
CA HIS A 31 -12.03 -11.23 11.65
C HIS A 31 -11.86 -10.09 10.65
N LYS A 32 -10.62 -9.76 10.29
CA LYS A 32 -10.34 -8.79 9.22
C LYS A 32 -10.18 -9.54 7.90
N VAL A 33 -11.04 -9.25 6.94
CA VAL A 33 -10.95 -9.78 5.58
C VAL A 33 -10.12 -8.82 4.73
N MET A 34 -9.07 -9.32 4.11
CA MET A 34 -8.15 -8.57 3.26
C MET A 34 -8.14 -9.17 1.87
N ARG A 35 -8.20 -8.33 0.83
CA ARG A 35 -7.93 -8.79 -0.53
C ARG A 35 -6.44 -9.09 -0.67
N LEU A 36 -6.11 -10.16 -1.38
CA LEU A 36 -4.75 -10.54 -1.73
C LEU A 36 -4.25 -9.89 -3.02
N ILE A 37 -5.19 -9.38 -3.83
CA ILE A 37 -4.92 -8.74 -5.11
C ILE A 37 -4.06 -7.49 -4.86
N THR A 38 -2.88 -7.49 -5.46
CA THR A 38 -1.99 -6.34 -5.47
C THR A 38 -2.42 -5.35 -6.55
N LEU A 39 -1.97 -4.10 -6.42
CA LEU A 39 -2.20 -3.10 -7.46
C LEU A 39 -1.42 -3.44 -8.74
N TYR A 40 -0.36 -4.26 -8.64
CA TYR A 40 0.32 -4.83 -9.79
C TYR A 40 -0.53 -5.88 -10.52
N ASP A 41 -1.28 -6.70 -9.79
CA ASP A 41 -2.18 -7.69 -10.42
C ASP A 41 -3.29 -6.97 -11.21
N ILE A 42 -3.81 -5.87 -10.67
CA ILE A 42 -4.77 -5.00 -11.39
C ILE A 42 -4.12 -4.41 -12.65
N LEU A 43 -2.86 -3.98 -12.57
CA LEU A 43 -2.13 -3.48 -13.75
C LEU A 43 -2.06 -4.56 -14.84
N LYS A 44 -1.78 -5.80 -14.47
CA LYS A 44 -1.71 -6.93 -15.41
C LYS A 44 -3.06 -7.26 -16.02
N ASP A 45 -4.12 -7.23 -15.23
CA ASP A 45 -5.49 -7.44 -15.74
C ASP A 45 -5.87 -6.35 -16.75
N VAL A 46 -5.54 -5.07 -16.47
CA VAL A 46 -5.80 -3.96 -17.42
C VAL A 46 -4.96 -4.13 -18.70
N GLU A 47 -3.70 -4.54 -18.58
CA GLU A 47 -2.80 -4.78 -19.71
C GLU A 47 -3.30 -5.92 -20.62
N GLU A 48 -3.92 -6.96 -20.07
CA GLU A 48 -4.51 -8.05 -20.84
C GLU A 48 -5.82 -7.65 -21.54
N ASN A 49 -6.61 -6.74 -20.96
CA ASN A 49 -7.95 -6.40 -21.44
C ASN A 49 -8.00 -5.13 -22.33
N VAL A 50 -6.99 -4.26 -22.31
CA VAL A 50 -7.01 -2.96 -23.01
C VAL A 50 -5.89 -2.87 -24.05
N THR A 51 -6.25 -2.53 -25.29
CA THR A 51 -5.30 -2.49 -26.44
C THR A 51 -4.80 -1.10 -26.82
N ALA A 52 -5.44 0.00 -26.39
CA ALA A 52 -5.15 1.33 -26.93
C ALA A 52 -4.70 2.39 -25.91
N ASP A 53 -4.91 2.21 -24.61
CA ASP A 53 -4.44 3.17 -23.59
C ASP A 53 -4.35 2.53 -22.18
N LEU A 54 -3.22 1.87 -21.89
CA LEU A 54 -2.96 1.22 -20.61
C LEU A 54 -2.89 2.24 -19.45
N GLU A 55 -2.26 3.38 -19.67
CA GLU A 55 -2.04 4.39 -18.64
C GLU A 55 -3.37 4.98 -18.15
N THR A 56 -4.22 5.44 -19.07
CA THR A 56 -5.51 6.02 -18.71
C THR A 56 -6.44 4.99 -18.07
N ALA A 57 -6.46 3.76 -18.60
CA ALA A 57 -7.30 2.69 -18.05
C ALA A 57 -6.87 2.34 -16.61
N TYR A 58 -5.57 2.12 -16.39
CA TYR A 58 -5.06 1.79 -15.07
C TYR A 58 -5.26 2.93 -14.06
N LYS A 59 -4.94 4.17 -14.45
CA LYS A 59 -5.20 5.36 -13.61
C LYS A 59 -6.66 5.48 -13.23
N GLY A 60 -7.57 5.25 -14.19
CA GLY A 60 -9.02 5.30 -13.97
C GLY A 60 -9.51 4.27 -12.94
N GLU A 61 -8.82 3.14 -12.83
CA GLU A 61 -9.18 2.07 -11.89
C GLU A 61 -8.59 2.29 -10.49
N VAL A 62 -7.32 2.72 -10.39
CA VAL A 62 -6.61 2.74 -9.09
C VAL A 62 -6.63 4.08 -8.37
N ILE A 63 -6.78 5.22 -9.07
CA ILE A 63 -6.75 6.53 -8.41
C ILE A 63 -7.96 6.67 -7.46
N GLY A 64 -7.68 7.10 -6.24
CA GLY A 64 -8.67 7.23 -5.17
C GLY A 64 -8.87 5.97 -4.33
N MET A 65 -8.36 4.81 -4.76
CA MET A 65 -8.35 3.60 -3.93
C MET A 65 -7.44 3.78 -2.71
N THR A 66 -7.75 3.05 -1.65
CA THR A 66 -6.84 2.90 -0.51
C THR A 66 -6.10 1.57 -0.65
N CYS A 67 -4.79 1.58 -0.45
CA CYS A 67 -3.98 0.38 -0.47
C CYS A 67 -3.31 0.14 0.88
N LEU A 68 -3.11 -1.13 1.21
CA LEU A 68 -2.33 -1.57 2.35
C LEU A 68 -0.95 -2.02 1.86
N THR A 69 0.09 -1.58 2.55
CA THR A 69 1.46 -2.06 2.30
C THR A 69 1.79 -3.19 3.28
N ASP A 70 2.16 -4.35 2.74
CA ASP A 70 2.31 -5.59 3.55
C ASP A 70 3.48 -5.55 4.52
N TYR A 71 4.51 -4.76 4.22
CA TYR A 71 5.76 -4.74 4.95
C TYR A 71 5.72 -3.89 6.24
N ASN A 72 4.73 -3.03 6.40
CA ASN A 72 4.58 -2.19 7.60
C ASN A 72 3.11 -2.02 8.05
N ASN A 73 2.14 -2.62 7.33
CA ASN A 73 0.69 -2.49 7.56
C ASN A 73 0.17 -1.05 7.53
N ASN A 74 0.85 -0.13 6.82
CA ASN A 74 0.37 1.23 6.61
C ASN A 74 -0.59 1.26 5.43
N THR A 75 -1.62 2.11 5.57
CA THR A 75 -2.57 2.40 4.50
C THR A 75 -2.26 3.73 3.82
N TYR A 76 -2.37 3.75 2.50
CA TYR A 76 -2.14 4.94 1.67
C TYR A 76 -3.30 5.12 0.71
N ARG A 77 -3.67 6.37 0.44
CA ARG A 77 -4.63 6.69 -0.63
C ARG A 77 -3.86 7.02 -1.89
N ILE A 78 -4.18 6.36 -3.00
CA ILE A 78 -3.54 6.61 -4.28
C ILE A 78 -4.08 7.92 -4.84
N ASP A 79 -3.20 8.88 -5.07
CA ASP A 79 -3.55 10.18 -5.63
C ASP A 79 -3.23 10.25 -7.13
N ASP A 80 -2.19 9.54 -7.59
CA ASP A 80 -1.81 9.43 -9.01
C ASP A 80 -0.97 8.16 -9.26
N VAL A 81 -0.66 7.89 -10.52
CA VAL A 81 0.28 6.86 -10.97
C VAL A 81 1.31 7.50 -11.90
N ASP A 82 2.59 7.28 -11.64
CA ASP A 82 3.69 7.77 -12.45
C ASP A 82 4.28 6.62 -13.28
N PHE A 83 4.04 6.67 -14.60
CA PHE A 83 4.58 5.71 -15.56
C PHE A 83 5.99 6.07 -16.04
N SER A 84 6.48 7.27 -15.71
CA SER A 84 7.86 7.67 -16.01
C SER A 84 8.85 7.19 -14.95
N ALA A 85 8.37 6.93 -13.74
CA ALA A 85 9.13 6.37 -12.63
C ALA A 85 8.94 4.86 -12.52
N SER A 86 9.97 4.18 -12.01
CA SER A 86 10.05 2.74 -11.85
C SER A 86 10.79 2.36 -10.57
N PRO A 87 10.66 1.11 -10.08
CA PRO A 87 11.43 0.63 -8.94
C PRO A 87 12.96 0.69 -9.11
N ALA A 88 13.44 0.75 -10.36
CA ALA A 88 14.86 0.89 -10.67
C ALA A 88 15.41 2.30 -10.38
N ASP A 89 14.53 3.31 -10.32
CA ASP A 89 14.91 4.68 -10.05
C ASP A 89 15.33 4.88 -8.59
N THR A 90 16.08 5.97 -8.37
CA THR A 90 16.65 6.33 -7.07
C THR A 90 15.88 7.45 -6.40
N PHE A 91 15.85 7.42 -5.07
CA PHE A 91 15.35 8.52 -4.26
C PHE A 91 16.34 8.86 -3.16
N HIS A 92 16.26 10.09 -2.66
CA HIS A 92 17.13 10.57 -1.61
C HIS A 92 16.59 10.12 -0.23
N LEU A 93 17.33 9.21 0.42
CA LEU A 93 17.00 8.69 1.74
C LEU A 93 17.48 9.65 2.83
N ARG A 94 16.65 10.63 3.18
CA ARG A 94 16.94 11.71 4.16
C ARG A 94 17.57 11.25 5.47
N LYS A 95 17.20 10.07 5.98
CA LYS A 95 17.72 9.55 7.27
C LYS A 95 19.19 9.14 7.22
N GLU A 96 19.65 8.72 6.05
CA GLU A 96 21.01 8.19 5.83
C GLU A 96 21.82 9.09 4.89
N ASP A 97 21.25 10.23 4.49
CA ASP A 97 21.83 11.23 3.56
C ASP A 97 22.48 10.59 2.33
N ARG A 98 21.78 9.64 1.71
CA ARG A 98 22.27 8.91 0.53
C ARG A 98 21.18 8.68 -0.49
N GLU A 99 21.58 8.57 -1.75
CA GLU A 99 20.70 8.08 -2.80
C GLU A 99 20.67 6.55 -2.80
N ILE A 100 19.48 6.00 -2.96
CA ILE A 100 19.26 4.54 -3.02
C ILE A 100 18.11 4.26 -3.98
N SER A 101 18.18 3.14 -4.70
CA SER A 101 17.06 2.69 -5.55
C SER A 101 15.91 2.15 -4.70
N TYR A 102 14.67 2.20 -5.21
CA TYR A 102 13.55 1.57 -4.52
C TYR A 102 13.80 0.06 -4.33
N ILE A 103 14.31 -0.63 -5.35
CA ILE A 103 14.68 -2.06 -5.26
C ILE A 103 15.65 -2.31 -4.11
N GLU A 104 16.74 -1.54 -4.03
CA GLU A 104 17.73 -1.75 -2.98
C GLU A 104 17.17 -1.39 -1.60
N TYR A 105 16.39 -0.31 -1.50
CA TYR A 105 15.75 0.09 -0.26
C TYR A 105 14.83 -1.02 0.30
N TYR A 106 13.93 -1.57 -0.53
CA TYR A 106 13.02 -2.62 -0.10
C TYR A 106 13.76 -3.93 0.23
N ARG A 107 14.83 -4.24 -0.50
CA ARG A 107 15.69 -5.40 -0.22
C ARG A 107 16.42 -5.25 1.11
N VAL A 108 17.07 -4.12 1.36
CA VAL A 108 17.88 -3.92 2.58
C VAL A 108 17.00 -3.77 3.82
N ARG A 109 15.91 -3.01 3.73
CA ARG A 109 15.09 -2.65 4.89
C ARG A 109 14.07 -3.71 5.28
N TYR A 110 13.48 -4.38 4.28
CA TYR A 110 12.36 -5.30 4.49
C TYR A 110 12.66 -6.72 4.03
N ASN A 111 13.85 -6.97 3.46
CA ASN A 111 14.21 -8.26 2.85
C ASN A 111 13.24 -8.69 1.75
N ILE A 112 12.76 -7.72 0.96
CA ILE A 112 11.80 -7.94 -0.13
C ILE A 112 12.51 -7.78 -1.48
N GLN A 113 12.31 -8.75 -2.36
CA GLN A 113 12.77 -8.69 -3.74
C GLN A 113 11.60 -8.29 -4.64
N ILE A 114 11.73 -7.14 -5.32
CA ILE A 114 10.79 -6.70 -6.36
C ILE A 114 11.03 -7.54 -7.61
N LYS A 115 9.96 -8.11 -8.18
CA LYS A 115 10.06 -9.01 -9.34
C LYS A 115 10.06 -8.25 -10.65
N ASP A 116 9.20 -7.24 -10.77
CA ASP A 116 9.13 -6.41 -11.97
C ASP A 116 9.76 -5.03 -11.73
N PRO A 117 10.99 -4.78 -12.21
CA PRO A 117 11.64 -3.49 -12.03
C PRO A 117 11.11 -2.40 -12.97
N LYS A 118 10.24 -2.73 -13.94
CA LYS A 118 9.71 -1.78 -14.94
C LYS A 118 8.28 -1.33 -14.65
N GLN A 119 7.65 -1.87 -13.60
CA GLN A 119 6.30 -1.47 -13.22
C GLN A 119 6.26 0.04 -12.91
N PRO A 120 5.15 0.73 -13.22
CA PRO A 120 4.96 2.12 -12.85
C PRO A 120 4.91 2.28 -11.33
N MET A 121 5.07 3.51 -10.84
CA MET A 121 5.05 3.81 -9.41
C MET A 121 3.75 4.50 -9.01
N LEU A 122 3.22 4.17 -7.84
CA LEU A 122 2.03 4.83 -7.30
C LEU A 122 2.44 6.07 -6.52
N VAL A 123 1.71 7.16 -6.70
CA VAL A 123 1.96 8.42 -6.00
C VAL A 123 0.88 8.64 -4.95
N THR A 124 1.33 8.87 -3.72
CA THR A 124 0.46 9.24 -2.60
C THR A 124 1.03 10.47 -1.92
N ARG A 125 0.17 11.41 -1.56
CA ARG A 125 0.56 12.54 -0.73
C ARG A 125 0.54 12.12 0.73
N SER A 126 1.54 12.58 1.49
CA SER A 126 1.66 12.37 2.94
C SER A 126 0.34 12.46 3.71
N ASN A 127 0.20 11.69 4.78
CA ASN A 127 -1.06 11.59 5.52
C ASN A 127 -1.41 12.94 6.21
N ALA A 128 -2.66 13.11 6.64
CA ALA A 128 -3.11 14.38 7.24
C ALA A 128 -2.30 14.82 8.47
N LYS A 129 -1.65 13.89 9.18
CA LYS A 129 -0.79 14.20 10.34
C LYS A 129 0.55 14.77 9.90
N GLU A 130 1.15 14.21 8.85
CA GLU A 130 2.40 14.68 8.23
C GLU A 130 2.20 16.02 7.51
N ARG A 131 1.08 16.21 6.80
CA ARG A 131 0.73 17.53 6.21
C ARG A 131 0.61 18.63 7.26
N ARG A 132 0.04 18.32 8.43
CA ARG A 132 -0.04 19.27 9.56
C ARG A 132 1.33 19.57 10.17
N ALA A 133 2.30 18.68 10.01
CA ALA A 133 3.69 18.90 10.39
C ALA A 133 4.49 19.66 9.32
N GLY A 134 3.85 20.09 8.22
CA GLY A 134 4.49 20.83 7.12
C GLY A 134 5.12 19.94 6.06
N ASP A 135 4.94 18.62 6.13
CA ASP A 135 5.54 17.68 5.19
C ASP A 135 4.61 17.46 4.00
N THR A 136 4.91 18.12 2.88
CA THR A 136 4.18 17.99 1.60
C THR A 136 4.83 17.00 0.64
N GLU A 137 5.71 16.12 1.13
CA GLU A 137 6.39 15.17 0.26
C GLU A 137 5.43 14.17 -0.39
N LEU A 138 5.68 13.95 -1.68
CA LEU A 138 5.11 12.85 -2.44
C LEU A 138 5.82 11.57 -2.03
N VAL A 139 5.04 10.55 -1.72
CA VAL A 139 5.53 9.21 -1.43
C VAL A 139 5.24 8.35 -2.65
N TYR A 140 6.29 7.68 -3.12
CA TYR A 140 6.20 6.72 -4.21
C TYR A 140 6.13 5.31 -3.63
N LEU A 141 5.18 4.52 -4.11
CA LEU A 141 4.97 3.13 -3.68
C LEU A 141 5.03 2.20 -4.88
N VAL A 142 5.58 1.00 -4.66
CA VAL A 142 5.67 -0.05 -5.67
C VAL A 142 4.35 -0.82 -5.72
N PRO A 143 3.63 -0.89 -6.86
CA PRO A 143 2.34 -1.59 -6.97
C PRO A 143 2.37 -3.05 -6.48
N GLU A 144 3.45 -3.78 -6.74
CA GLU A 144 3.62 -5.19 -6.31
C GLU A 144 3.57 -5.36 -4.78
N LEU A 145 3.88 -4.30 -4.02
CA LEU A 145 3.94 -4.33 -2.55
C LEU A 145 2.68 -3.75 -1.89
N CYS A 146 1.68 -3.40 -2.70
CA CYS A 146 0.48 -2.70 -2.27
C CYS A 146 -0.76 -3.53 -2.61
N ARG A 147 -1.53 -3.93 -1.58
CA ARG A 147 -2.81 -4.63 -1.75
C ARG A 147 -3.97 -3.64 -1.79
N ALA A 148 -4.83 -3.80 -2.79
CA ALA A 148 -6.07 -3.03 -2.89
C ALA A 148 -6.98 -3.33 -1.70
N THR A 149 -7.44 -2.30 -0.98
CA THR A 149 -8.36 -2.44 0.17
C THR A 149 -9.68 -1.73 -0.09
#